data_AF-A0A3C1YUE6-F1
#
_entry.id   AF-A0A3C1YUE6-F1
#
_cell.length_a   1.000
_cell.length_b   1.000
_cell.length_c   1.000
_cell.angle_alpha   90.00
_cell.angle_beta   90.00
_cell.angle_gamma   90.00
#
_symmetry.space_group_name_H-M   'P 1'
#
loop_
_entity.id
_entity.type
_entity.pdbx_description
1 polymer ?
#
loop_
_entity_poly.entity_id
_entity_poly.type
_entity_poly.pdbx_seq_one_letter_code
_entity_poly.pdbx_strand_id
1 'polypeptide(L)'
;MMLFDYILLITLSAIWGGSFIFMRVLSPALGPVVTADMRLLIAGVVLTLYLRIRNQRLDLLKNLKRYIIIGLLNSGIPFLLFSFAALYLPSSISVIINSLTPLFGVLFSILWLNEKVTPKKISGIALGIVGVIIIRGSENLELTLMTTIAMAACVFATMLYGLASTYVKVHAKDIAPSAVATGSQLVA
;
A
#
# COMPACT_ATOMS: atom_id res chain seq x y z
N MET A 1 18.99 -14.60 5.00
CA MET A 1 17.60 -14.61 5.49
C MET A 1 17.37 -15.90 6.23
N MET A 2 16.79 -15.83 7.43
CA MET A 2 16.44 -17.00 8.22
C MET A 2 15.10 -17.57 7.73
N LEU A 3 14.80 -18.85 8.00
CA LEU A 3 13.51 -19.48 7.69
C LEU A 3 12.31 -18.65 8.20
N PHE A 4 12.50 -18.03 9.36
CA PHE A 4 11.53 -17.12 9.98
C PHE A 4 11.14 -15.94 9.08
N ASP A 5 12.10 -15.35 8.35
CA ASP A 5 11.84 -14.22 7.44
C ASP A 5 10.90 -14.65 6.30
N TYR A 6 11.07 -15.87 5.77
CA TYR A 6 10.21 -16.41 4.72
C TYR A 6 8.78 -16.64 5.22
N ILE A 7 8.61 -17.18 6.43
CA ILE A 7 7.29 -17.37 7.04
C ILE A 7 6.58 -16.02 7.21
N LEU A 8 7.30 -15.00 7.68
CA LEU A 8 6.76 -13.64 7.81
C LEU A 8 6.35 -13.06 6.46
N LEU A 9 7.19 -13.21 5.42
CA LEU A 9 6.88 -12.70 4.08
C LEU A 9 5.68 -13.40 3.45
N ILE A 10 5.57 -14.72 3.60
CA ILE A 10 4.41 -15.49 3.10
C ILE A 10 3.14 -15.05 3.82
N THR A 11 3.18 -14.95 5.15
CA THR A 11 2.04 -14.51 5.95
C THR A 11 1.62 -13.10 5.59
N LEU A 12 2.58 -12.19 5.45
CA LEU A 12 2.32 -10.80 5.06
C LEU A 12 1.71 -10.73 3.65
N SER A 13 2.21 -11.53 2.71
CA SER A 13 1.69 -11.60 1.34
C SER A 13 0.26 -12.14 1.31
N ALA A 14 -0.05 -13.15 2.13
CA ALA A 14 -1.40 -13.70 2.27
C ALA A 14 -2.37 -12.66 2.87
N ILE A 15 -1.96 -11.93 3.91
CA ILE A 15 -2.76 -10.85 4.52
C ILE A 15 -3.05 -9.75 3.49
N TRP A 16 -2.03 -9.29 2.76
CA TRP A 16 -2.20 -8.25 1.75
C TRP A 16 -3.06 -8.71 0.57
N GLY A 17 -2.87 -9.93 0.07
CA GLY A 17 -3.70 -10.49 -1.00
C GLY A 17 -5.16 -10.64 -0.58
N GLY A 18 -5.40 -11.23 0.61
CA GLY A 18 -6.74 -11.42 1.16
C GLY A 18 -7.48 -10.11 1.43
N SER A 19 -6.75 -9.05 1.80
CA SER A 19 -7.31 -7.71 2.04
C SER A 19 -8.14 -7.18 0.87
N PHE A 20 -7.74 -7.42 -0.39
CA PHE A 20 -8.48 -6.96 -1.57
C PHE A 20 -9.79 -7.72 -1.77
N ILE A 21 -9.86 -8.98 -1.35
CA ILE A 21 -11.11 -9.76 -1.37
C ILE A 21 -12.11 -9.11 -0.40
N PHE A 22 -11.69 -8.76 0.81
CA PHE A 22 -12.55 -8.07 1.77
C PHE A 22 -12.99 -6.70 1.27
N MET A 23 -12.11 -5.92 0.61
CA MET A 23 -12.52 -4.66 -0.04
C MET A 23 -13.60 -4.89 -1.10
N ARG A 24 -13.48 -5.94 -1.93
CA ARG A 24 -14.48 -6.28 -2.95
C ARG A 24 -15.84 -6.65 -2.35
N VAL A 25 -15.86 -7.20 -1.14
CA VAL A 25 -17.10 -7.53 -0.42
C VAL A 25 -17.67 -6.32 0.33
N LEU A 26 -16.82 -5.53 1.00
CA LEU A 26 -17.25 -4.42 1.87
C LEU A 26 -17.58 -3.15 1.09
N SER A 27 -16.82 -2.80 0.05
CA SER A 27 -17.03 -1.56 -0.70
C SER A 27 -18.43 -1.44 -1.31
N PRO A 28 -19.02 -2.50 -1.92
CA PRO A 28 -20.39 -2.41 -2.41
C PRO A 28 -21.45 -2.30 -1.30
N ALA A 29 -21.17 -2.82 -0.10
CA ALA A 29 -22.12 -2.85 1.01
C ALA A 29 -22.10 -1.56 1.86
N LEU A 30 -20.90 -1.01 2.12
CA LEU A 30 -20.68 0.14 3.00
C LEU A 30 -20.27 1.42 2.26
N GLY A 31 -19.91 1.29 0.99
CA GLY A 31 -19.29 2.35 0.20
C GLY A 31 -17.76 2.39 0.35
N PRO A 32 -17.04 2.98 -0.63
CA PRO A 32 -15.58 3.05 -0.61
C PRO A 32 -14.98 3.81 0.56
N VAL A 33 -15.61 4.92 0.95
CA VAL A 33 -15.13 5.81 2.02
C VAL A 33 -15.18 5.10 3.37
N VAL A 34 -16.35 4.57 3.75
CA VAL A 34 -16.52 3.85 5.02
C VAL A 34 -15.61 2.62 5.08
N THR A 35 -15.45 1.90 3.96
CA THR A 35 -14.54 0.75 3.89
C THR A 35 -13.08 1.15 4.14
N ALA A 36 -12.63 2.27 3.59
CA ALA A 36 -11.28 2.79 3.84
C ALA A 36 -11.12 3.28 5.30
N ASP A 37 -12.07 4.09 5.78
CA ASP A 37 -12.04 4.68 7.11
C ASP A 37 -12.06 3.61 8.21
N MET A 38 -12.87 2.57 8.07
CA MET A 38 -12.89 1.46 9.03
C MET A 38 -11.53 0.76 9.13
N ARG A 39 -10.82 0.61 8.01
CA ARG A 39 -9.48 0.00 8.02
C ARG A 39 -8.48 0.88 8.74
N LEU A 40 -8.50 2.18 8.48
CA LEU A 40 -7.64 3.17 9.15
C LEU A 40 -7.94 3.21 10.65
N LEU A 41 -9.22 3.22 11.02
CA LEU A 41 -9.67 3.26 12.42
C LEU A 41 -9.22 1.99 13.17
N ILE A 42 -9.48 0.81 12.62
CA ILE A 42 -9.08 -0.47 13.24
C ILE A 42 -7.56 -0.52 13.36
N ALA A 43 -6.82 -0.18 12.30
CA ALA A 43 -5.36 -0.17 12.33
C ALA A 43 -4.82 0.84 13.36
N GLY A 44 -5.37 2.05 13.39
CA GLY A 44 -5.00 3.10 14.34
C GLY A 44 -5.23 2.69 15.79
N VAL A 45 -6.38 2.10 16.11
CA VAL A 45 -6.70 1.61 17.46
C VAL A 45 -5.75 0.49 17.88
N VAL A 46 -5.56 -0.53 17.02
CA VAL A 46 -4.70 -1.68 17.32
C VAL A 46 -3.25 -1.26 17.49
N LEU A 47 -2.73 -0.40 16.61
CA LEU A 47 -1.35 0.07 16.68
C LEU A 47 -1.12 1.01 17.88
N THR A 48 -2.10 1.84 18.23
CA THR A 48 -2.03 2.69 19.42
C THR A 48 -1.98 1.84 20.69
N LEU A 49 -2.81 0.80 20.78
CA LEU A 49 -2.78 -0.15 21.89
C LEU A 49 -1.43 -0.88 21.96
N TYR A 50 -0.90 -1.29 20.81
CA TYR A 50 0.42 -1.90 20.72
C TYR A 50 1.53 -0.99 21.26
N LEU A 51 1.57 0.29 20.86
CA LEU A 51 2.57 1.25 21.40
C LEU A 51 2.44 1.42 22.92
N ARG A 52 1.20 1.47 23.43
CA ARG A 52 0.94 1.58 24.86
C ARG A 52 1.45 0.38 25.64
N ILE A 53 1.21 -0.84 25.15
CA ILE A 53 1.72 -2.09 25.76
C ILE A 53 3.25 -2.13 25.74
N ARG A 54 3.88 -1.63 24.66
CA ARG A 54 5.33 -1.60 24.50
C ARG A 54 6.00 -0.39 25.16
N ASN A 55 5.25 0.44 25.89
CA ASN A 55 5.71 1.69 26.50
C ASN A 55 6.52 2.59 25.53
N GLN A 56 6.14 2.57 24.25
CA GLN A 56 6.76 3.39 23.22
C GLN A 56 6.04 4.74 23.14
N ARG A 57 6.82 5.82 23.15
CA ARG A 57 6.27 7.18 23.03
C ARG A 57 5.94 7.49 21.57
N LEU A 58 4.78 8.10 21.36
CA LEU A 58 4.34 8.63 20.07
C LEU A 58 4.34 10.16 20.14
N ASP A 59 5.35 10.80 19.55
CA ASP A 59 5.45 12.26 19.51
C ASP A 59 4.61 12.82 18.34
N LEU A 60 3.29 12.71 18.47
CA LEU A 60 2.30 13.11 17.46
C LEU A 60 2.49 14.55 17.00
N LEU A 61 2.53 15.51 17.93
CA LEU A 61 2.62 16.94 17.59
C LEU A 61 3.94 17.31 16.91
N LYS A 62 5.05 16.68 17.32
CA LYS A 62 6.39 16.94 16.76
C LYS A 62 6.50 16.48 15.31
N ASN A 63 5.87 15.35 14.99
CA ASN A 63 5.99 14.70 13.69
C ASN A 63 4.72 14.78 12.85
N LEU A 64 3.73 15.60 13.25
CA LEU A 64 2.38 15.64 12.67
C LEU A 64 2.40 15.76 11.14
N LYS A 65 3.19 16.70 10.60
CA LYS A 65 3.31 16.90 9.16
C LYS A 65 3.83 15.65 8.43
N ARG A 66 4.81 14.95 9.01
CA ARG A 66 5.38 13.73 8.44
C ARG A 66 4.35 12.60 8.48
N TYR A 67 3.62 12.47 9.60
CA TYR A 67 2.58 11.46 9.75
C TYR A 67 1.40 11.69 8.80
N ILE A 68 0.94 12.92 8.59
CA ILE A 68 -0.12 13.24 7.61
C ILE A 68 0.32 12.88 6.20
N ILE A 69 1.52 13.28 5.79
CA ILE A 69 2.03 12.97 4.45
C ILE A 69 2.14 11.45 4.27
N ILE A 70 2.71 10.73 5.25
CA ILE A 70 2.84 9.28 5.16
C ILE A 70 1.47 8.61 5.19
N GLY A 71 0.55 9.08 6.04
CA GLY A 71 -0.82 8.56 6.16
C GLY A 71 -1.59 8.68 4.85
N LEU A 72 -1.62 9.88 4.26
CA LEU A 72 -2.29 10.13 2.99
C LEU A 72 -1.68 9.32 1.83
N LEU A 73 -0.35 9.24 1.74
CA LEU A 73 0.35 8.56 0.65
C LEU A 73 0.35 7.03 0.79
N ASN A 74 0.32 6.51 2.02
CA ASN A 74 0.47 5.07 2.29
C ASN A 74 -0.82 4.39 2.72
N SER A 75 -1.89 5.12 3.03
CA SER A 75 -3.12 4.50 3.53
C SER A 75 -4.37 5.28 3.13
N GLY A 76 -4.50 6.57 3.47
CA GLY A 76 -5.71 7.35 3.23
C GLY A 76 -6.17 7.34 1.77
N ILE A 77 -5.38 7.97 0.88
CA ILE A 77 -5.72 8.04 -0.55
C ILE A 77 -5.70 6.65 -1.20
N PRO A 78 -4.66 5.81 -1.02
CA PRO A 78 -4.63 4.49 -1.64
C PRO A 78 -5.80 3.58 -1.24
N PHE A 79 -6.17 3.54 0.05
CA PHE A 79 -7.25 2.67 0.52
C PHE A 79 -8.60 3.13 -0.05
N LEU A 80 -8.83 4.44 -0.14
CA LEU A 80 -10.02 4.97 -0.79
C LEU A 80 -10.08 4.58 -2.28
N LEU A 81 -8.97 4.76 -3.00
CA LEU A 81 -8.89 4.44 -4.43
C LEU A 81 -9.06 2.94 -4.71
N PHE A 82 -8.43 2.08 -3.91
CA PHE A 82 -8.63 0.63 -4.03
C PHE A 82 -10.04 0.20 -3.62
N SER A 83 -10.63 0.84 -2.60
CA SER A 83 -12.01 0.57 -2.22
C SER A 83 -13.00 1.02 -3.31
N PHE A 84 -12.73 2.13 -3.99
CA PHE A 84 -13.49 2.57 -5.16
C PHE A 84 -13.32 1.61 -6.33
N ALA A 85 -12.07 1.24 -6.65
CA ALA A 85 -11.78 0.32 -7.73
C ALA A 85 -12.43 -1.06 -7.50
N ALA A 86 -12.53 -1.48 -6.24
CA ALA A 86 -13.23 -2.69 -5.84
C ALA A 86 -14.75 -2.65 -6.11
N LEU A 87 -15.35 -1.54 -6.53
CA LEU A 87 -16.73 -1.52 -7.03
C LEU A 87 -16.83 -2.08 -8.46
N TYR A 88 -15.81 -1.84 -9.28
CA TYR A 88 -15.82 -2.09 -10.72
C TYR A 88 -14.86 -3.19 -11.17
N LEU A 89 -13.84 -3.49 -10.37
CA LEU A 89 -12.80 -4.46 -10.69
C LEU A 89 -12.87 -5.68 -9.78
N PRO A 90 -12.58 -6.87 -10.32
CA PRO A 90 -12.18 -8.02 -9.53
C PRO A 90 -10.99 -7.72 -8.61
N SER A 91 -10.94 -8.40 -7.47
CA SER A 91 -9.82 -8.29 -6.53
C SER A 91 -8.50 -8.76 -7.15
N SER A 92 -8.54 -9.76 -8.05
CA SER A 92 -7.41 -10.26 -8.83
C SER A 92 -6.69 -9.12 -9.57
N ILE A 93 -7.44 -8.32 -10.35
CA ILE A 93 -6.88 -7.17 -11.11
C ILE A 93 -6.26 -6.13 -10.17
N SER A 94 -6.92 -5.83 -9.05
CA SER A 94 -6.41 -4.85 -8.07
C SER A 94 -5.09 -5.32 -7.43
N VAL A 95 -4.99 -6.60 -7.07
CA VAL A 95 -3.76 -7.22 -6.51
C VAL A 95 -2.62 -7.19 -7.52
N ILE A 96 -2.91 -7.49 -8.78
CA ILE A 96 -1.95 -7.46 -9.88
C ILE A 96 -1.38 -6.05 -10.07
N ILE A 97 -2.24 -5.03 -10.15
CA ILE A 97 -1.81 -3.64 -10.28
C ILE A 97 -1.01 -3.19 -9.05
N ASN A 98 -1.42 -3.61 -7.85
CA ASN A 98 -0.69 -3.32 -6.61
C ASN A 98 0.72 -3.93 -6.58
N SER A 99 0.92 -5.06 -7.26
CA SER A 99 2.24 -5.72 -7.38
C SER A 99 3.26 -4.89 -8.17
N LEU A 100 2.84 -3.80 -8.82
CA LEU A 100 3.72 -2.82 -9.46
C LEU A 100 4.33 -1.81 -8.45
N THR A 101 4.01 -1.89 -7.16
CA THR A 101 4.57 -1.00 -6.13
C THR A 101 6.11 -0.93 -6.13
N PRO A 102 6.85 -2.05 -6.28
CA PRO A 102 8.31 -2.00 -6.36
C PRO A 102 8.84 -1.22 -7.56
N LEU A 103 8.14 -1.24 -8.71
CA LEU A 103 8.51 -0.46 -9.90
C LEU A 103 8.49 1.04 -9.58
N PHE A 104 7.39 1.53 -9.00
CA PHE A 104 7.28 2.94 -8.59
C PHE A 104 8.25 3.28 -7.46
N GLY A 105 8.48 2.37 -6.51
CA GLY A 105 9.47 2.55 -5.46
C GLY A 105 10.89 2.77 -6.00
N VAL A 106 11.29 2.01 -7.02
CA VAL A 106 12.58 2.21 -7.72
C VAL A 106 12.58 3.53 -8.49
N LEU A 107 11.51 3.85 -9.22
CA LEU A 107 11.37 5.11 -9.94
C LEU A 107 11.59 6.32 -9.01
N PHE A 108 10.87 6.39 -7.90
CA PHE A 108 11.01 7.50 -6.95
C PHE A 108 12.35 7.48 -6.22
N SER A 109 12.94 6.31 -5.98
CA SER A 109 14.30 6.24 -5.42
C SER A 109 15.34 6.84 -6.39
N ILE A 110 15.19 6.65 -7.70
CA ILE A 110 16.08 7.29 -8.69
C ILE A 110 15.86 8.80 -8.67
N LEU A 111 14.60 9.24 -8.78
CA LEU A 111 14.26 10.66 -8.89
C LEU A 111 14.61 11.47 -7.63
N TRP A 112 14.46 10.88 -6.44
CA TRP A 112 14.63 11.61 -5.18
C TRP A 112 15.98 11.36 -4.50
N LEU A 113 16.53 10.15 -4.60
CA LEU A 113 17.78 9.78 -3.93
C LEU A 113 18.98 9.75 -4.89
N ASN A 114 18.78 9.96 -6.20
CA ASN A 114 19.81 9.77 -7.23
C ASN A 114 20.50 8.40 -7.16
N GLU A 115 19.77 7.37 -6.72
CA GLU A 115 20.30 6.02 -6.63
C GLU A 115 20.59 5.46 -8.03
N LYS A 116 21.79 4.89 -8.22
CA LYS A 116 22.13 4.20 -9.47
C LYS A 116 21.26 2.94 -9.63
N VAL A 117 20.69 2.79 -10.82
CA VAL A 117 19.94 1.59 -11.18
C VAL A 117 20.91 0.46 -11.43
N THR A 118 20.82 -0.60 -10.63
CA THR A 118 21.64 -1.80 -10.84
C THR A 118 20.89 -2.77 -11.76
N PRO A 119 21.61 -3.57 -12.58
CA PRO A 119 20.98 -4.61 -13.39
C PRO A 119 20.09 -5.58 -12.59
N LYS A 120 20.43 -5.83 -11.32
CA LYS A 120 19.60 -6.63 -10.39
C LYS A 120 18.24 -5.99 -10.08
N LYS A 121 18.16 -4.67 -9.95
CA LYS A 121 16.87 -3.97 -9.76
C LYS A 121 16.00 -4.07 -11.01
N ILE A 122 16.62 -3.92 -12.19
CA ILE A 122 15.92 -4.02 -13.48
C ILE A 122 15.38 -5.44 -13.69
N SER A 123 16.18 -6.48 -13.42
CA SER A 123 15.73 -7.87 -13.56
C SER A 123 14.61 -8.22 -12.58
N GLY A 124 14.65 -7.72 -11.33
CA GLY A 124 13.57 -7.87 -10.36
C GLY A 124 12.27 -7.21 -10.82
N ILE A 125 12.34 -6.02 -11.40
CA ILE A 125 11.20 -5.32 -12.00
C ILE A 125 10.63 -6.14 -13.18
N ALA A 126 11.49 -6.58 -14.10
CA ALA A 126 11.07 -7.35 -15.27
C ALA A 126 10.38 -8.67 -14.85
N LEU A 127 10.94 -9.39 -13.88
CA LEU A 127 10.33 -10.60 -13.31
C LEU A 127 8.97 -10.30 -12.65
N GLY A 128 8.84 -9.19 -11.92
CA GLY A 128 7.57 -8.75 -11.34
C GLY A 128 6.50 -8.47 -12.39
N ILE A 129 6.87 -7.79 -13.48
CA ILE A 129 5.99 -7.52 -14.63
C ILE A 129 5.55 -8.83 -15.30
N VAL A 130 6.49 -9.77 -15.52
CA VAL A 130 6.18 -11.09 -16.08
C VAL A 130 5.22 -11.86 -15.17
N GLY A 131 5.46 -11.86 -13.85
CA GLY A 131 4.55 -12.48 -12.88
C GLY A 131 3.14 -11.91 -12.94
N VAL A 132 3.01 -10.58 -13.05
CA VAL A 132 1.73 -9.87 -13.25
C VAL A 132 1.04 -10.32 -14.55
N ILE A 133 1.77 -10.41 -15.66
CA ILE A 133 1.22 -10.85 -16.96
C ILE A 133 0.70 -12.29 -16.87
N ILE A 134 1.41 -13.17 -16.16
CA ILE A 134 1.01 -14.58 -15.97
C ILE A 134 -0.25 -14.67 -15.09
N ILE A 135 -0.34 -13.89 -14.01
CA ILE A 135 -1.47 -13.94 -13.06
C ILE A 135 -2.76 -13.36 -13.67
N ARG A 136 -2.66 -12.43 -14.64
CA ARG A 136 -3.81 -11.74 -15.24
C ARG A 136 -4.92 -12.69 -15.74
N GLY A 137 -4.58 -13.90 -16.18
CA GLY A 137 -5.55 -14.88 -16.64
C GLY A 137 -6.43 -14.38 -17.82
N SER A 138 -7.32 -15.24 -18.30
CA SER A 138 -8.31 -14.92 -19.34
C SER A 138 -9.59 -14.33 -18.72
N GLU A 139 -9.48 -13.39 -17.77
CA GLU A 139 -10.66 -12.69 -17.27
C GLU A 139 -11.19 -11.76 -18.37
N ASN A 140 -12.37 -12.07 -18.90
CA ASN A 140 -13.10 -11.22 -19.83
C ASN A 140 -13.66 -10.00 -19.09
N LEU A 141 -12.79 -9.05 -18.73
CA LEU A 141 -13.21 -7.75 -18.22
C LEU A 141 -13.66 -6.89 -19.40
N GLU A 142 -14.94 -6.53 -19.43
CA GLU A 142 -15.44 -5.54 -20.38
C GLU A 142 -14.78 -4.17 -20.13
N LEU A 143 -14.12 -3.64 -21.16
CA LEU A 143 -13.47 -2.33 -21.09
C LEU A 143 -14.51 -1.22 -21.22
N THR A 144 -15.06 -0.80 -20.08
CA THR A 144 -15.92 0.38 -19.96
C THR A 144 -15.12 1.60 -19.48
N LEU A 145 -15.73 2.79 -19.55
CA LEU A 145 -15.14 4.00 -18.97
C LEU A 145 -14.86 3.82 -17.47
N MET A 146 -15.80 3.25 -16.72
CA MET A 146 -15.68 3.09 -15.27
C MET A 146 -14.61 2.07 -14.88
N THR A 147 -14.51 0.94 -15.58
CA THR A 147 -13.43 -0.03 -15.35
C THR A 147 -12.06 0.57 -15.67
N THR A 148 -11.98 1.44 -16.69
CA THR A 148 -10.74 2.16 -17.04
C THR A 148 -10.33 3.15 -15.97
N ILE A 149 -11.28 3.96 -15.46
CA ILE A 149 -11.06 4.88 -14.34
C ILE A 149 -10.63 4.11 -13.10
N ALA A 150 -11.27 2.98 -12.80
CA ALA A 150 -10.90 2.13 -11.67
C ALA A 150 -9.48 1.55 -11.80
N MET A 151 -9.07 1.13 -13.01
CA MET A 151 -7.69 0.68 -13.25
C MET A 151 -6.69 1.81 -13.06
N ALA A 152 -6.99 3.01 -13.57
CA ALA A 152 -6.15 4.19 -13.38
C ALA A 152 -6.04 4.57 -11.88
N ALA A 153 -7.13 4.47 -11.13
CA ALA A 153 -7.15 4.68 -9.69
C ALA A 153 -6.23 3.69 -8.95
N CYS A 154 -6.25 2.40 -9.31
CA CYS A 154 -5.32 1.40 -8.78
C CYS A 154 -3.87 1.75 -9.11
N VAL A 155 -3.55 2.11 -10.36
CA VAL A 155 -2.18 2.47 -10.77
C VAL A 155 -1.69 3.68 -9.98
N PHE A 156 -2.55 4.70 -9.83
CA PHE A 156 -2.22 5.89 -9.05
C PHE A 156 -2.00 5.54 -7.57
N ALA A 157 -2.85 4.72 -6.96
CA ALA A 157 -2.67 4.24 -5.59
C ALA A 157 -1.35 3.48 -5.40
N THR A 158 -1.02 2.57 -6.31
CA THR A 158 0.26 1.84 -6.32
C THR A 158 1.45 2.79 -6.43
N MET A 159 1.34 3.83 -7.25
CA MET A 159 2.37 4.86 -7.37
C MET A 159 2.56 5.63 -6.05
N LEU A 160 1.48 5.96 -5.34
CA LEU A 160 1.56 6.60 -4.02
C LEU A 160 2.27 5.73 -2.99
N TYR A 161 2.09 4.40 -2.99
CA TYR A 161 2.87 3.50 -2.14
C TYR A 161 4.37 3.55 -2.45
N GLY A 162 4.73 3.57 -3.73
CA GLY A 162 6.12 3.76 -4.15
C GLY A 162 6.72 5.07 -3.62
N LEU A 163 5.96 6.17 -3.74
CA LEU A 163 6.35 7.48 -3.25
C LEU A 163 6.45 7.51 -1.72
N ALA A 164 5.48 6.93 -1.00
CA ALA A 164 5.48 6.83 0.46
C ALA A 164 6.72 6.08 0.96
N SER A 165 7.09 4.97 0.31
CA SER A 165 8.28 4.20 0.68
C SER A 165 9.57 5.03 0.57
N THR A 166 9.67 5.88 -0.45
CA THR A 166 10.81 6.79 -0.63
C THR A 166 10.74 7.95 0.36
N TYR A 167 9.56 8.50 0.61
CA TYR A 167 9.35 9.58 1.58
C TYR A 167 9.78 9.17 2.98
N VAL A 168 9.37 7.98 3.45
CA VAL A 168 9.76 7.42 4.76
C VAL A 168 11.28 7.27 4.85
N LYS A 169 11.93 6.75 3.79
CA LYS A 169 13.40 6.63 3.71
C LYS A 169 14.12 7.98 3.77
N VAL A 170 13.51 9.08 3.37
CA VAL A 170 14.17 10.40 3.40
C VAL A 170 13.86 11.14 4.70
N HIS A 171 12.60 11.18 5.11
CA HIS A 171 12.10 12.14 6.11
C HIS A 171 11.72 11.51 7.45
N ALA A 172 11.71 10.19 7.58
CA ALA A 172 11.26 9.50 8.80
C ALA A 172 12.25 8.44 9.30
N LYS A 173 13.54 8.53 8.92
CA LYS A 173 14.62 7.63 9.40
C LYS A 173 14.90 7.77 10.90
N ASP A 174 14.66 8.96 11.45
CA ASP A 174 14.83 9.31 12.85
C ASP A 174 13.66 8.88 13.75
N ILE A 175 12.60 8.32 13.15
CA ILE A 175 11.38 7.92 13.86
C ILE A 175 11.31 6.38 13.87
N ALA A 176 10.98 5.80 15.02
CA ALA A 176 10.78 4.36 15.13
C ALA A 176 9.69 3.88 14.13
N PRO A 177 9.89 2.75 13.42
CA PRO A 177 8.93 2.26 12.43
C PRO A 177 7.52 2.03 12.98
N SER A 178 7.42 1.56 14.24
CA SER A 178 6.13 1.40 14.94
C SER A 178 5.43 2.74 15.19
N ALA A 179 6.18 3.79 15.50
CA ALA A 179 5.65 5.14 15.67
C ALA A 179 5.24 5.76 14.32
N VAL A 180 6.01 5.53 13.25
CA VAL A 180 5.62 5.94 11.89
C VAL A 180 4.31 5.27 11.50
N ALA A 181 4.21 3.94 11.64
CA ALA A 181 3.01 3.19 11.30
C ALA A 181 1.80 3.68 12.11
N THR A 182 1.93 3.83 13.42
CA THR A 182 0.82 4.27 14.28
C THR A 182 0.41 5.70 13.98
N GLY A 183 1.39 6.62 13.96
CA GLY A 183 1.16 8.03 13.71
C GLY A 183 0.49 8.24 12.36
N SER A 184 0.95 7.57 11.31
CA SER A 184 0.37 7.69 9.97
C SER A 184 -1.07 7.17 9.89
N GLN A 185 -1.44 6.08 10.58
CA GLN A 185 -2.82 5.57 10.54
C GLN A 185 -3.80 6.49 11.29
N LEU A 186 -3.36 7.15 12.36
CA LEU A 186 -4.22 8.02 13.18
C LEU A 186 -4.59 9.34 12.49
N VAL A 187 -3.78 9.79 11.52
CA VAL A 187 -3.92 11.11 10.89
C VAL A 187 -4.09 11.03 9.37
N ALA A 188 -4.26 9.81 8.84
CA ALA A 188 -4.45 9.53 7.41
C ALA A 188 -5.79 10.04 6.90
#